data_AF-A0AA36HI45-F1
#
_entry.id   AF-A0AA36HI45-F1
#
_cell.length_a   1.000
_cell.length_b   1.000
_cell.length_c   1.000
_cell.angle_alpha   90.00
_cell.angle_beta   90.00
_cell.angle_gamma   90.00
#
_symmetry.space_group_name_H-M   'P 1'
#
loop_
_entity.id
_entity.type
_entity.pdbx_description
1 polymer ?
#
loop_
_entity_poly.entity_id
_entity_poly.type
_entity_poly.pdbx_seq_one_letter_code
_entity_poly.pdbx_strand_id
1 'polypeptide(L)'
;MMISSKYEESYPPELEEFAYITGDIYTAEQVLHMERIILNGLHFDVGTPTSKWFGDRLAGHQRATRKTVNAMNILLDLMLLEVEYLAYRPSYIAAACLGYANVLTGPKPWSTEMEHWSGISIANITTLLRDVHNTFRLSSTSKFRSIPQRYGKSEFDCVANLPLPTRLPL
;
A
#
# COMPACT_ATOMS: atom_id res chain seq x y z
N MET A 1 -0.27 2.58 15.26
CA MET A 1 -1.06 1.33 15.17
C MET A 1 -2.31 1.40 16.03
N MET A 2 -2.23 1.66 17.34
CA MET A 2 -3.44 1.74 18.19
C MET A 2 -4.50 2.76 17.69
N ILE A 3 -4.09 4.00 17.39
CA ILE A 3 -5.00 5.03 16.87
C ILE A 3 -5.66 4.58 15.55
N SER A 4 -4.89 4.02 14.62
CA SER A 4 -5.41 3.56 13.32
C SER A 4 -6.38 2.38 13.49
N SER A 5 -6.09 1.42 14.38
CA SER A 5 -7.00 0.30 14.64
C SER A 5 -8.32 0.77 15.25
N LYS A 6 -8.29 1.71 16.21
CA LYS A 6 -9.51 2.33 16.77
C LYS A 6 -10.35 3.08 15.72
N TYR A 7 -9.72 3.57 14.66
CA TYR A 7 -10.40 4.31 13.60
C TYR A 7 -10.98 3.39 12.50
N GLU A 8 -10.25 2.36 12.09
CA GLU A 8 -10.62 1.51 10.93
C GLU A 8 -11.27 0.17 11.29
N GLU A 9 -10.99 -0.41 12.46
CA GLU A 9 -11.44 -1.77 12.79
C GLU A 9 -12.77 -1.76 13.55
N SER A 10 -13.68 -2.68 13.21
CA SER A 10 -14.92 -2.87 13.97
C SER A 10 -14.66 -3.34 15.41
N TYR A 11 -13.58 -4.10 15.61
CA TYR A 11 -13.17 -4.67 16.90
C TYR A 11 -11.67 -4.45 17.08
N PRO A 12 -11.24 -3.25 17.50
CA PRO A 12 -9.84 -2.96 17.69
C PRO A 12 -9.25 -3.77 18.86
N PRO A 13 -7.95 -4.12 18.81
CA PRO A 13 -7.22 -4.74 19.92
C PRO A 13 -7.30 -3.92 21.22
N GLU A 14 -7.22 -4.61 22.36
CA GLU A 14 -7.15 -3.97 23.68
C GLU A 14 -5.79 -3.29 23.91
N LEU A 15 -5.73 -2.36 24.87
CA LEU A 15 -4.52 -1.60 25.17
C LEU A 15 -3.36 -2.53 25.60
N GLU A 16 -3.69 -3.55 26.37
CA GLU A 16 -2.79 -4.57 26.90
C GLU A 16 -2.13 -5.36 25.77
N GLU A 17 -2.85 -5.62 24.67
CA GLU A 17 -2.29 -6.31 23.51
C GLU A 17 -1.21 -5.45 22.82
N PHE A 18 -1.41 -4.13 22.73
CA PHE A 18 -0.41 -3.21 22.18
C PHE A 18 0.85 -3.12 23.04
N ALA A 19 0.73 -3.21 24.37
CA ALA A 19 1.89 -3.29 25.25
C ALA A 19 2.62 -4.63 25.06
N TYR A 20 1.87 -5.74 25.04
CA TYR A 20 2.40 -7.09 24.91
C TYR A 20 3.21 -7.31 23.63
N ILE A 21 2.73 -6.85 22.46
CA ILE A 21 3.44 -7.03 21.18
C ILE A 21 4.79 -6.29 21.12
N THR A 22 5.02 -5.32 22.02
CA THR A 22 6.31 -4.63 22.13
C THR A 22 7.34 -5.42 22.94
N GLY A 23 6.99 -6.62 23.42
CA GLY A 23 7.84 -7.44 24.30
C GLY A 23 7.92 -6.88 25.71
N ASP A 24 6.84 -6.28 26.20
CA ASP A 24 6.73 -5.63 27.51
C ASP A 24 7.79 -4.53 27.76
N ILE A 25 8.37 -3.97 26.70
CA ILE A 25 9.30 -2.84 26.77
C ILE A 25 8.58 -1.57 27.26
N TYR A 26 7.29 -1.43 26.91
CA TYR A 26 6.45 -0.30 27.30
C TYR A 26 5.25 -0.76 28.11
N THR A 27 4.87 0.02 29.12
CA THR A 27 3.65 -0.23 29.90
C THR A 27 2.41 0.27 29.15
N ALA A 28 1.24 -0.29 29.46
CA ALA A 28 -0.05 0.18 28.95
C ALA A 28 -0.25 1.69 29.19
N GLU A 29 0.15 2.21 30.35
CA GLU A 29 0.09 3.64 30.68
C GLU A 29 0.96 4.49 29.75
N GLN A 30 2.16 4.02 29.39
CA GLN A 30 3.06 4.72 28.46
C GLN A 30 2.48 4.74 27.04
N VAL A 31 1.90 3.62 26.59
CA VAL A 31 1.22 3.54 25.29
C VAL A 31 0.04 4.51 25.23
N LEU A 32 -0.78 4.54 26.29
CA LEU A 32 -1.91 5.46 26.41
C LEU A 32 -1.47 6.93 26.49
N HIS A 33 -0.37 7.21 27.18
CA HIS A 33 0.20 8.55 27.22
C HIS A 33 0.64 9.02 25.83
N MET A 34 1.33 8.15 25.08
CA MET A 34 1.78 8.47 23.72
C MET A 34 0.62 8.65 22.74
N GLU A 35 -0.48 7.92 22.90
CA GLU A 35 -1.71 8.15 22.12
C GLU A 35 -2.20 9.58 22.24
N ARG A 36 -2.28 10.11 23.47
CA ARG A 36 -2.73 11.49 23.72
C ARG A 36 -1.79 12.50 23.07
N ILE A 37 -0.48 12.27 23.16
CA ILE A 37 0.51 13.15 22.52
C ILE A 37 0.33 13.15 20.99
N ILE A 38 0.19 11.98 20.36
CA ILE A 38 0.00 11.87 18.91
C ILE A 38 -1.30 12.54 18.47
N LEU A 39 -2.43 12.24 19.13
CA LEU A 39 -3.73 12.82 18.78
C LEU A 39 -3.73 14.35 18.91
N ASN A 40 -3.13 14.88 19.97
CA ASN A 40 -2.98 16.33 20.13
C ASN A 40 -2.08 16.93 19.04
N GLY A 41 -0.97 16.27 18.71
CA GLY A 41 -0.06 16.71 17.65
C GLY A 41 -0.70 16.70 16.25
N LEU A 42 -1.64 15.79 16.00
CA LEU A 42 -2.42 15.72 14.76
C LEU A 42 -3.68 16.60 14.79
N HIS A 43 -3.95 17.32 15.89
CA HIS A 43 -5.21 18.04 16.09
C HIS A 43 -6.45 17.16 15.86
N PHE A 44 -6.35 15.87 16.21
CA PHE A 44 -7.37 14.84 15.96
C PHE A 44 -7.73 14.65 14.47
N ASP A 45 -6.95 15.19 13.53
CA ASP A 45 -7.10 14.90 12.10
C ASP A 45 -6.43 13.56 11.75
N VAL A 46 -7.22 12.49 11.83
CA VAL A 46 -6.78 11.11 11.57
C VAL A 46 -7.43 10.52 10.31
N GLY A 47 -8.30 11.28 9.63
CA GLY A 47 -9.14 10.82 8.51
C GLY A 47 -8.50 10.99 7.12
N THR A 48 -7.18 11.08 7.03
CA THR A 48 -6.50 11.40 5.77
C THR A 48 -6.58 10.23 4.76
N PRO A 49 -6.86 10.50 3.47
CA PRO A 49 -7.01 9.45 2.48
C PRO A 49 -5.67 8.74 2.21
N THR A 50 -5.69 7.41 2.26
CA THR A 50 -4.51 6.57 2.03
C THR A 50 -4.39 6.13 0.57
N SER A 51 -3.19 5.71 0.16
CA SER A 51 -2.98 5.12 -1.17
C SER A 51 -3.83 3.86 -1.37
N LYS A 52 -4.11 3.10 -0.28
CA LYS A 52 -5.02 1.96 -0.30
C LYS A 52 -6.46 2.36 -0.61
N TRP A 53 -6.96 3.44 0.01
CA TRP A 53 -8.30 3.94 -0.26
C TRP A 53 -8.49 4.35 -1.74
N PHE A 54 -7.51 5.07 -2.31
CA PHE A 54 -7.53 5.38 -3.74
C PHE A 54 -7.41 4.12 -4.61
N GLY A 55 -6.54 3.19 -4.24
CA GLY A 55 -6.31 1.94 -4.97
C GLY A 55 -7.58 1.10 -5.08
N ASP A 56 -8.31 0.94 -3.98
CA ASP A 56 -9.58 0.21 -3.97
C ASP A 56 -10.64 0.86 -4.85
N ARG A 57 -10.73 2.20 -4.81
CA ARG A 57 -11.69 2.95 -5.64
C ARG A 57 -11.36 2.81 -7.12
N LEU A 58 -10.07 2.93 -7.49
CA LEU A 58 -9.60 2.77 -8.87
C LEU A 58 -9.79 1.32 -9.35
N ALA A 59 -9.42 0.34 -8.55
CA ALA A 59 -9.58 -1.08 -8.86
C ALA A 59 -11.05 -1.48 -9.03
N GLY A 60 -11.93 -0.94 -8.18
CA GLY A 60 -13.38 -1.12 -8.29
C GLY A 60 -13.95 -0.53 -9.57
N HIS A 61 -13.49 0.67 -9.97
CA HIS A 61 -13.93 1.32 -11.20
C HIS A 61 -13.61 0.49 -12.45
N GLN A 62 -12.37 0.01 -12.59
CA GLN A 62 -11.97 -0.84 -13.73
C GLN A 62 -12.39 -2.31 -13.61
N ARG A 63 -13.11 -2.70 -12.53
CA ARG A 63 -13.49 -4.09 -12.23
C ARG A 63 -12.29 -5.04 -12.24
N ALA A 64 -11.20 -4.65 -11.57
CA ALA A 64 -9.98 -5.44 -11.50
C ALA A 64 -10.23 -6.83 -10.90
N THR A 65 -9.50 -7.82 -11.43
CA THR A 65 -9.56 -9.18 -10.88
C THR A 65 -8.97 -9.22 -9.48
N ARG A 66 -9.38 -10.21 -8.67
CA ARG A 66 -8.79 -10.45 -7.33
C ARG A 66 -7.27 -10.52 -7.38
N LYS A 67 -6.70 -11.21 -8.37
CA LYS A 67 -5.25 -11.33 -8.56
C LYS A 67 -4.59 -9.98 -8.82
N THR A 68 -5.22 -9.12 -9.63
CA THR A 68 -4.76 -7.74 -9.89
C THR A 68 -4.82 -6.89 -8.62
N VAL A 69 -5.90 -7.00 -7.83
CA VAL A 69 -6.02 -6.30 -6.54
C VAL A 69 -4.94 -6.75 -5.56
N ASN A 70 -4.70 -8.06 -5.45
CA ASN A 70 -3.63 -8.60 -4.61
C ASN A 70 -2.24 -8.12 -5.08
N ALA A 71 -2.01 -8.09 -6.40
CA ALA A 71 -0.78 -7.56 -6.98
C ALA A 71 -0.62 -6.04 -6.73
N MET A 72 -1.70 -5.28 -6.74
CA MET A 72 -1.67 -3.86 -6.34
C MET A 72 -1.35 -3.71 -4.85
N ASN A 73 -1.96 -4.52 -3.99
CA ASN A 73 -1.79 -4.43 -2.53
C ASN A 73 -0.35 -4.70 -2.09
N ILE A 74 0.33 -5.71 -2.67
CA ILE A 74 1.76 -5.91 -2.36
C ILE A 74 2.60 -4.70 -2.74
N LEU A 75 2.32 -4.07 -3.89
CA LEU A 75 3.07 -2.89 -4.33
C LEU A 75 2.83 -1.72 -3.37
N LEU A 76 1.57 -1.45 -3.00
CA LEU A 76 1.22 -0.42 -2.03
C LEU A 76 1.94 -0.63 -0.69
N ASP A 77 1.93 -1.86 -0.18
CA ASP A 77 2.61 -2.19 1.07
C ASP A 77 4.13 -2.03 0.97
N LEU A 78 4.72 -2.36 -0.18
CA LEU A 78 6.16 -2.12 -0.43
C LEU A 78 6.50 -0.63 -0.48
N MET A 79 5.62 0.22 -1.02
CA MET A 79 5.88 1.67 -1.09
C MET A 79 5.93 2.29 0.31
N LEU A 80 5.24 1.72 1.30
CA LEU A 80 5.26 2.20 2.69
C LEU A 80 6.61 1.96 3.39
N LEU A 81 7.48 1.10 2.84
CA LEU A 81 8.78 0.80 3.41
C LEU A 81 9.87 1.84 3.05
N GLU A 82 9.69 2.57 1.95
CA GLU A 82 10.72 3.46 1.41
C GLU A 82 10.27 4.92 1.55
N VAL A 83 11.13 5.75 2.13
CA VAL A 83 10.81 7.14 2.53
C VAL A 83 10.65 8.05 1.31
N GLU A 84 11.30 7.72 0.20
CA GLU A 84 11.26 8.44 -1.07
C GLU A 84 9.83 8.61 -1.59
N TYR A 85 8.94 7.65 -1.29
CA TYR A 85 7.54 7.72 -1.74
C TYR A 85 6.71 8.80 -1.05
N LEU A 86 7.18 9.39 0.06
CA LEU A 86 6.53 10.55 0.69
C LEU A 86 6.47 11.79 -0.21
N ALA A 87 7.33 11.85 -1.24
CA ALA A 87 7.30 12.94 -2.22
C ALA A 87 6.07 12.88 -3.16
N TYR A 88 5.37 11.73 -3.21
CA TYR A 88 4.25 11.52 -4.12
C TYR A 88 2.91 11.59 -3.39
N ARG A 89 1.88 12.07 -4.10
CA ARG A 89 0.50 12.06 -3.59
C ARG A 89 -0.02 10.61 -3.48
N PRO A 90 -0.82 10.27 -2.45
CA PRO A 90 -1.38 8.92 -2.31
C PRO A 90 -2.15 8.41 -3.54
N SER A 91 -2.86 9.30 -4.24
CA SER A 91 -3.59 8.96 -5.47
C SER A 91 -2.67 8.57 -6.63
N TYR A 92 -1.48 9.18 -6.73
CA TYR A 92 -0.49 8.87 -7.76
C TYR A 92 0.19 7.53 -7.48
N ILE A 93 0.51 7.27 -6.20
CA ILE A 93 1.01 5.96 -5.75
C ILE A 93 -0.01 4.87 -6.09
N ALA A 94 -1.29 5.08 -5.76
CA ALA A 94 -2.35 4.15 -6.08
C ALA A 94 -2.47 3.88 -7.59
N ALA A 95 -2.47 4.93 -8.41
CA ALA A 95 -2.54 4.81 -9.86
C ALA A 95 -1.33 4.05 -10.44
N ALA A 96 -0.11 4.36 -9.99
CA ALA A 96 1.10 3.67 -10.43
C ALA A 96 1.12 2.20 -10.00
N CYS A 97 0.77 1.90 -8.75
CA CYS A 97 0.69 0.52 -8.27
C CYS A 97 -0.37 -0.28 -9.03
N LEU A 98 -1.55 0.28 -9.28
CA LEU A 98 -2.59 -0.38 -10.07
C LEU A 98 -2.17 -0.57 -11.52
N GLY A 99 -1.56 0.44 -12.13
CA GLY A 99 -1.07 0.36 -13.51
C GLY A 99 0.02 -0.69 -13.68
N TYR A 100 0.94 -0.80 -12.72
CA TYR A 100 1.96 -1.85 -12.71
C TYR A 100 1.35 -3.24 -12.43
N ALA A 101 0.40 -3.34 -11.49
CA ALA A 101 -0.31 -4.59 -11.21
C ALA A 101 -1.11 -5.10 -12.41
N ASN A 102 -1.71 -4.17 -13.17
CA ASN A 102 -2.35 -4.49 -14.43
C ASN A 102 -1.36 -5.13 -15.40
N VAL A 103 -0.13 -4.63 -15.52
CA VAL A 103 0.92 -5.23 -16.37
C VAL A 103 1.40 -6.59 -15.87
N LEU A 104 1.48 -6.78 -14.54
CA LEU A 104 1.84 -8.08 -13.96
C LEU A 104 0.80 -9.17 -14.22
N THR A 105 -0.48 -8.78 -14.34
CA THR A 105 -1.61 -9.71 -14.43
C THR A 105 -2.30 -9.73 -15.78
N GLY A 106 -2.00 -8.79 -16.66
CA GLY A 106 -2.56 -8.61 -18.00
C GLY A 106 -1.78 -7.59 -18.84
N PRO A 107 -2.17 -7.33 -20.10
CA PRO A 107 -1.35 -6.51 -21.01
C PRO A 107 -1.69 -5.00 -21.00
N LYS A 108 -2.76 -4.56 -20.34
CA LYS A 108 -3.23 -3.16 -20.42
C LYS A 108 -2.88 -2.37 -19.15
N PRO A 109 -1.89 -1.47 -19.18
CA PRO A 109 -1.38 -0.78 -17.99
C PRO A 109 -2.35 0.25 -17.41
N TRP A 110 -2.69 1.28 -18.19
CA TRP A 110 -3.53 2.39 -17.80
C TRP A 110 -4.41 2.75 -19.00
N SER A 111 -5.73 2.62 -18.87
CA SER A 111 -6.66 2.85 -19.98
C SER A 111 -7.02 4.34 -20.11
N THR A 112 -7.40 4.76 -21.32
CA THR A 112 -7.92 6.12 -21.55
C THR A 112 -9.15 6.44 -20.69
N GLU A 113 -9.96 5.41 -20.36
CA GLU A 113 -11.08 5.54 -19.43
C GLU A 113 -10.61 5.90 -18.02
N MET A 114 -9.56 5.23 -17.53
CA MET A 114 -8.95 5.53 -16.23
C MET A 114 -8.32 6.93 -16.21
N GLU A 115 -7.66 7.35 -17.29
CA GLU A 115 -7.14 8.72 -17.42
C GLU A 115 -8.26 9.76 -17.34
N HIS A 116 -9.36 9.54 -18.08
CA HIS A 116 -10.51 10.44 -18.07
C HIS A 116 -11.17 10.52 -16.69
N TRP A 117 -11.35 9.39 -16.02
CA TRP A 117 -12.02 9.32 -14.73
C TRP A 117 -11.16 9.86 -13.57
N SER A 118 -9.87 9.53 -13.56
CA SER A 118 -8.96 9.92 -12.47
C SER A 118 -8.30 11.29 -12.67
N GLY A 119 -8.25 11.78 -13.91
CA GLY A 119 -7.46 12.95 -14.28
C GLY A 119 -5.94 12.72 -14.26
N ILE A 120 -5.48 11.47 -14.07
CA ILE A 120 -4.07 11.11 -14.02
C ILE A 120 -3.70 10.44 -15.34
N SER A 121 -2.83 11.07 -16.14
CA SER A 121 -2.31 10.48 -17.37
C SER A 121 -1.16 9.49 -17.08
N ILE A 122 -0.89 8.58 -18.00
CA ILE A 122 0.28 7.70 -17.92
C ILE A 122 1.58 8.49 -17.78
N ALA A 123 1.69 9.61 -18.50
CA ALA A 123 2.86 10.51 -18.46
C ALA A 123 3.12 11.08 -17.06
N ASN A 124 2.07 11.31 -16.26
CA ASN A 124 2.18 11.83 -14.91
C ASN A 124 2.75 10.79 -13.92
N ILE A 125 2.60 9.50 -14.21
CA ILE A 125 3.01 8.40 -13.33
C ILE A 125 4.19 7.59 -13.89
N THR A 126 4.72 7.96 -15.06
CA THR A 126 5.83 7.28 -15.74
C THR A 126 7.07 7.12 -14.86
N THR A 127 7.48 8.17 -14.14
CA THR A 127 8.62 8.10 -13.22
C THR A 127 8.33 7.15 -12.06
N LEU A 128 7.16 7.31 -11.44
CA LEU A 128 6.72 6.50 -10.31
C LEU A 128 6.57 5.01 -10.69
N LEU A 129 6.11 4.69 -11.90
CA LEU A 129 6.06 3.32 -12.41
C LEU A 129 7.44 2.67 -12.49
N ARG A 130 8.48 3.44 -12.84
CA ARG A 130 9.86 2.96 -12.85
C ARG A 130 10.38 2.71 -11.44
N ASP A 131 10.04 3.59 -10.51
CA ASP A 131 10.41 3.45 -9.10
C ASP A 131 9.74 2.22 -8.49
N VAL A 132 8.43 2.07 -8.70
CA VAL A 132 7.63 0.88 -8.30
C VAL A 132 8.23 -0.41 -8.87
N HIS A 133 8.62 -0.42 -10.15
CA HIS A 133 9.29 -1.56 -10.77
C HIS A 133 10.60 -1.93 -10.07
N ASN A 134 11.45 -0.92 -9.79
CA ASN A 134 12.72 -1.15 -9.12
C ASN A 134 12.51 -1.68 -7.69
N THR A 135 11.59 -1.10 -6.93
CA THR A 135 11.26 -1.57 -5.58
C THR A 135 10.70 -2.99 -5.61
N PHE A 136 9.79 -3.31 -6.53
CA PHE A 136 9.26 -4.68 -6.66
C PHE A 136 10.35 -5.69 -7.05
N ARG A 137 11.24 -5.34 -7.98
CA ARG A 137 12.39 -6.19 -8.36
C ARG A 137 13.31 -6.48 -7.18
N LEU A 138 13.63 -5.46 -6.38
CA LEU A 138 14.52 -5.55 -5.22
C LEU A 138 13.84 -6.18 -3.99
N SER A 139 12.52 -6.32 -4.00
CA SER A 139 11.77 -6.88 -2.86
C SER A 139 12.18 -8.33 -2.54
N SER A 140 12.57 -9.11 -3.55
CA SER A 140 13.08 -10.48 -3.40
C SER A 140 14.44 -10.57 -2.68
N THR A 141 15.29 -9.55 -2.82
CA THR A 141 16.64 -9.52 -2.23
C THR A 141 16.72 -8.65 -0.98
N SER A 142 15.66 -7.92 -0.64
CA SER A 142 15.60 -7.07 0.54
C SER A 142 15.73 -7.86 1.84
N LYS A 143 16.27 -7.19 2.87
CA LYS A 143 16.29 -7.67 4.25
C LYS A 143 14.87 -7.72 4.85
N PHE A 144 13.96 -6.90 4.36
CA PHE A 144 12.57 -6.81 4.86
C PHE A 144 11.68 -7.79 4.10
N ARG A 145 11.51 -9.00 4.64
CA ARG A 145 10.83 -10.12 3.95
C ARG A 145 9.36 -10.32 4.31
N SER A 146 8.85 -9.65 5.34
CA SER A 146 7.49 -9.89 5.87
C SER A 146 6.40 -9.68 4.81
N ILE A 147 6.52 -8.63 3.98
CA ILE A 147 5.56 -8.35 2.90
C ILE A 147 5.66 -9.41 1.77
N PRO A 148 6.82 -9.65 1.12
CA PRO A 148 6.94 -10.71 0.12
C PRO A 148 6.51 -12.10 0.63
N GLN A 149 6.81 -12.44 1.88
CA GLN A 149 6.40 -13.72 2.47
C GLN A 149 4.88 -13.81 2.63
N ARG A 150 4.21 -12.74 3.06
CA ARG A 150 2.74 -12.69 3.16
C ARG A 150 2.10 -12.91 1.79
N TYR A 151 2.48 -12.10 0.80
CA TYR A 151 1.90 -12.14 -0.53
C TYR A 151 2.39 -13.30 -1.42
N GLY A 152 3.34 -14.09 -0.93
CA GLY A 152 3.77 -15.36 -1.54
C GLY A 152 2.84 -16.53 -1.23
N LYS A 153 1.90 -16.38 -0.30
CA LYS A 153 0.91 -17.42 0.05
C LYS A 153 -0.21 -17.51 -1.00
N SER A 154 -0.82 -18.69 -1.08
CA SER A 154 -1.93 -18.97 -2.02
C SER A 154 -3.17 -18.10 -1.79
N GLU A 155 -3.43 -17.69 -0.55
CA GLU A 155 -4.52 -16.75 -0.19
C GLU A 155 -4.40 -15.39 -0.92
N PHE A 156 -3.17 -15.00 -1.27
CA PHE A 156 -2.84 -13.77 -2.01
C PHE A 156 -2.45 -14.04 -3.47
N ASP A 157 -2.89 -15.17 -4.05
CA ASP A 157 -2.61 -15.56 -5.44
C ASP A 157 -1.11 -15.66 -5.79
N CYS A 158 -0.25 -15.83 -4.78
CA CYS A 158 1.21 -15.88 -4.91
C CYS A 158 1.79 -14.69 -5.70
N VAL A 159 1.18 -13.51 -5.58
CA VAL A 159 1.53 -12.32 -6.39
C VAL A 159 2.95 -11.82 -6.17
N ALA A 160 3.56 -12.15 -5.02
CA ALA A 160 4.99 -11.87 -4.77
C ALA A 160 5.93 -12.61 -5.74
N ASN A 161 5.48 -13.73 -6.32
CA ASN A 161 6.27 -14.59 -7.19
C ASN A 161 5.98 -14.37 -8.69
N LEU A 162 5.22 -13.32 -9.03
CA LEU A 162 4.92 -13.02 -10.44
C LEU A 162 6.20 -12.66 -11.20
N PRO A 163 6.33 -13.10 -12.47
CA PRO A 163 7.47 -12.76 -13.28
C PRO A 163 7.52 -11.25 -13.52
N LEU A 164 8.74 -10.69 -13.52
CA LEU A 164 8.93 -9.28 -13.83
C LEU A 164 8.54 -9.01 -15.29
N PRO A 165 7.85 -7.89 -15.56
CA PRO A 165 7.47 -7.55 -16.92
C PRO A 165 8.69 -7.21 -17.76
N THR A 166 8.75 -7.75 -18.98
CA THR A 166 9.88 -7.53 -19.91
C THR A 166 9.91 -6.11 -20.47
N ARG A 167 8.75 -5.45 -20.52
CA ARG A 167 8.60 -4.05 -20.95
C ARG A 167 7.71 -3.33 -19.94
N LEU A 168 8.19 -2.20 -19.44
CA LEU A 168 7.36 -1.29 -18.69
C LEU A 168 6.41 -0.57 -19.66
N PRO A 169 5.16 -0.32 -19.24
CA PRO A 169 4.21 0.48 -20.00
C PRO A 169 4.58 1.96 -19.91
N LEU A 170 5.64 2.34 -20.61
CA LEU A 170 6.11 3.72 -20.75
C LEU A 170 5.58 4.31 -22.05
#